data_AF-A0A1I1IAX5-F1
#
_entry.id   AF-A0A1I1IAX5-F1
#
_cell.length_a   1.000
_cell.length_b   1.000
_cell.length_c   1.000
_cell.angle_alpha   90.00
_cell.angle_beta   90.00
_cell.angle_gamma   90.00
#
_symmetry.space_group_name_H-M   'P 1'
#
loop_
_entity.id
_entity.type
_entity.pdbx_description
1 polymer ?
#
loop_
_entity_poly.entity_id
_entity_poly.type
_entity_poly.pdbx_seq_one_letter_code
_entity_poly.pdbx_strand_id
1 'polypeptide(L)'
;MERQNKPTRWRALVFYFLCAIFALAPGFGLRGAAAAPYAAMVMDARTGEVLHSRNADARLHPASLTKMMTLYIAFEAVKNGEITLDTPVRISRNAAAEPPSKLGLAAGQKIKLRYLIRAAAVKSANDAATAIGEALEGSEAAFARRMNRTAKALGMTRTTFKNAHGLTESGHLSSARDMTLLGRHLLFDYPEYYNLFSRTQTDAGIKQVNNTNRRLLSNYRGADGIKTGYTRAAGFNLVASAVRGNERIIATVFGGRSSASRNAKVAELLDLGFKRAPSNAPNRAPDAPVYAAVKTIEQADGKMRAAGKVIRLNTAVSRSLRPQARPGSVAAPVLVASAGGAAPMTDSMADTIDAVVAEVAQKASLMPQTKPAAPRSAPEEVMDASAASAANGVLVPVARPVGLFNRMLTEETTMAPEMPRVVTRVSTSGGRHWGINIGRYKSHNAAERVLLQTALKETDTLDGALRKVVRKPTGFDANFLGMEREMADLACRRLQARNQTCFMIGPS
;
A
#
# COMPACT_ATOMS: atom_id res chain seq x y z
N MET A 1 -15.38 84.27 42.63
CA MET A 1 -13.95 83.87 42.55
C MET A 1 -13.89 82.48 41.96
N GLU A 2 -13.22 82.29 40.83
CA GLU A 2 -13.14 80.98 40.17
C GLU A 2 -11.69 80.68 39.76
N ARG A 3 -11.11 79.64 40.37
CA ARG A 3 -9.68 79.32 40.20
C ARG A 3 -9.47 78.44 38.97
N GLN A 4 -9.15 79.05 37.82
CA GLN A 4 -8.67 78.34 36.65
C GLN A 4 -7.41 77.52 36.98
N ASN A 5 -7.53 76.19 36.94
CA ASN A 5 -6.50 75.28 37.40
C ASN A 5 -5.45 75.05 36.29
N LYS A 6 -4.50 75.99 36.12
CA LYS A 6 -3.47 75.93 35.08
C LYS A 6 -2.61 74.65 35.23
N PRO A 7 -2.48 73.79 34.20
CA PRO A 7 -1.67 72.58 34.30
C PRO A 7 -0.20 72.93 34.55
N THR A 8 0.39 72.31 35.57
CA THR A 8 1.77 72.58 35.99
C THR A 8 2.78 72.20 34.89
N ARG A 9 3.84 73.02 34.75
CA ARG A 9 4.87 72.90 33.68
C ARG A 9 5.51 71.49 33.60
N TRP A 10 5.50 70.75 34.71
CA TRP A 10 5.96 69.37 34.81
C TRP A 10 5.17 68.39 33.91
N ARG A 11 3.85 68.57 33.77
CA ARG A 11 3.01 67.74 32.88
C ARG A 11 3.38 67.93 31.40
N ALA A 12 3.73 69.14 30.98
CA ALA A 12 4.19 69.41 29.62
C ALA A 12 5.55 68.74 29.35
N LEU A 13 6.50 68.82 30.30
CA LEU A 13 7.81 68.18 30.17
C LEU A 13 7.70 66.65 30.05
N VAL A 14 6.88 66.00 30.88
CA VAL A 14 6.65 64.54 30.80
C VAL A 14 6.02 64.15 29.46
N PHE A 15 5.09 64.95 28.92
CA PHE A 15 4.47 64.70 27.61
C PHE A 15 5.50 64.78 26.47
N TYR A 16 6.34 65.83 26.44
CA TYR A 16 7.41 65.95 25.45
C TYR A 16 8.45 64.83 25.56
N PHE A 17 8.80 64.38 26.78
CA PHE A 17 9.76 63.29 26.97
C PHE A 17 9.21 61.94 26.47
N LEU A 18 7.93 61.66 26.69
CA LEU A 18 7.24 60.48 26.14
C LEU A 18 7.17 60.53 24.60
N CYS A 19 6.87 61.69 24.00
CA CYS A 19 6.88 61.85 22.55
C CYS A 19 8.29 61.65 21.95
N ALA A 20 9.35 62.13 22.62
CA ALA A 20 10.73 61.94 22.18
C ALA A 20 11.15 60.46 22.19
N ILE A 21 10.76 59.70 23.23
CA ILE A 21 10.99 58.25 23.31
C ILE A 21 10.25 57.51 22.17
N PHE A 22 9.03 57.94 21.82
CA PHE A 22 8.30 57.36 20.68
C PHE A 22 8.93 57.69 19.31
N ALA A 23 9.58 58.84 19.18
CA ALA A 23 10.25 59.27 17.93
C ALA A 23 11.62 58.60 17.71
N LEU A 24 12.31 58.17 18.77
CA LEU A 24 13.61 57.48 18.71
C LEU A 24 13.51 55.94 18.80
N ALA A 25 12.31 55.37 18.92
CA ALA A 25 12.12 53.93 18.77
C ALA A 25 12.49 53.50 17.34
N PRO A 26 13.56 52.70 17.11
CA PRO A 26 13.90 52.25 15.78
C PRO A 26 12.73 51.42 15.24
N GLY A 27 12.26 51.76 14.04
CA GLY A 27 10.97 51.29 13.54
C GLY A 27 10.84 49.77 13.53
N PHE A 28 10.19 49.22 14.55
CA PHE A 28 9.58 47.88 14.55
C PHE A 28 8.35 47.91 13.63
N GLY A 29 8.56 48.30 12.36
CA GLY A 29 7.59 48.11 11.30
C GLY A 29 7.21 46.64 11.28
N LEU A 30 5.90 46.37 11.32
CA LEU A 30 5.42 44.99 11.39
C LEU A 30 6.03 44.22 10.23
N ARG A 31 6.90 43.25 10.54
CA ARG A 31 7.33 42.22 9.60
C ARG A 31 6.13 41.32 9.30
N GLY A 32 5.18 41.86 8.55
CA GLY A 32 4.00 41.16 8.06
C GLY A 32 4.45 39.85 7.44
N ALA A 33 3.80 38.75 7.84
CA ALA A 33 4.28 37.40 7.57
C ALA A 33 4.48 37.20 6.06
N ALA A 34 5.74 37.30 5.61
CA ALA A 34 6.07 37.29 4.20
C ALA A 34 5.57 35.99 3.57
N ALA A 35 4.71 36.11 2.56
CA ALA A 35 4.16 34.95 1.88
C ALA A 35 5.32 34.12 1.32
N ALA A 36 5.35 32.83 1.65
CA ALA A 36 6.43 31.93 1.26
C ALA A 36 6.68 32.03 -0.26
N PRO A 37 7.94 32.18 -0.72
CA PRO A 37 8.22 32.46 -2.13
C PRO A 37 7.60 31.43 -3.07
N TYR A 38 6.96 31.91 -4.13
CA TYR A 38 6.37 31.03 -5.14
C TYR A 38 7.48 30.32 -5.93
N ALA A 39 7.39 29.00 -6.02
CA ALA A 39 8.13 28.18 -6.98
C ALA A 39 7.22 27.13 -7.60
N ALA A 40 7.47 26.78 -8.86
CA ALA A 40 6.73 25.76 -9.56
C ALA A 40 7.55 25.05 -10.64
N MET A 41 7.12 23.83 -10.97
CA MET A 41 7.67 23.05 -12.08
C MET A 41 6.59 22.13 -12.66
N VAL A 42 6.66 21.88 -13.97
CA VAL A 42 5.85 20.91 -14.70
C VAL A 42 6.77 20.00 -15.49
N MET A 43 6.53 18.70 -15.42
CA MET A 43 7.32 17.65 -16.05
C MET A 43 6.42 16.66 -16.79
N ASP A 44 6.83 16.21 -17.97
CA ASP A 44 6.32 14.95 -18.54
C ASP A 44 6.98 13.78 -17.79
N ALA A 45 6.19 13.00 -17.07
CA ALA A 45 6.71 11.89 -16.27
C ALA A 45 7.41 10.83 -17.12
N ARG A 46 6.98 10.68 -18.39
CA ARG A 46 7.42 9.62 -19.32
C ARG A 46 8.83 9.88 -19.83
N THR A 47 9.17 11.13 -20.11
CA THR A 47 10.49 11.52 -20.64
C THR A 47 11.41 12.10 -19.57
N GLY A 48 10.85 12.65 -18.49
CA GLY A 48 11.56 13.50 -17.53
C GLY A 48 11.71 14.97 -17.98
N GLU A 49 11.12 15.33 -19.13
CA GLU A 49 11.26 16.65 -19.75
C GLU A 49 10.57 17.77 -18.95
N VAL A 50 11.20 18.94 -18.89
CA VAL A 50 10.73 20.10 -18.12
C VAL A 50 9.87 21.04 -18.97
N LEU A 51 8.56 20.82 -18.97
CA LEU A 51 7.59 21.57 -19.78
C LEU A 51 7.38 23.01 -19.30
N HIS A 52 7.60 23.28 -18.00
CA HIS A 52 7.58 24.62 -17.40
C HIS A 52 8.37 24.64 -16.10
N SER A 53 9.02 25.78 -15.79
CA SER A 53 9.65 26.02 -14.48
C SER A 53 9.57 27.50 -14.11
N ARG A 54 9.47 27.79 -12.80
CA ARG A 54 9.62 29.14 -12.22
C ARG A 54 10.18 29.01 -10.82
N ASN A 55 11.35 29.61 -10.57
CA ASN A 55 12.08 29.50 -9.30
C ASN A 55 12.30 28.04 -8.84
N ALA A 56 12.36 27.08 -9.76
CA ALA A 56 12.19 25.66 -9.43
C ALA A 56 13.27 25.10 -8.48
N ASP A 57 14.46 25.69 -8.50
CA ASP A 57 15.64 25.35 -7.68
C ASP A 57 15.74 26.14 -6.37
N ALA A 58 14.79 27.04 -6.09
CA ALA A 58 14.77 27.81 -4.84
C ALA A 58 14.61 26.88 -3.63
N ARG A 59 15.43 27.08 -2.60
CA ARG A 59 15.41 26.28 -1.37
C ARG A 59 14.32 26.80 -0.44
N LEU A 60 13.21 26.06 -0.35
CA LEU A 60 11.99 26.41 0.38
C LEU A 60 11.61 25.30 1.34
N HIS A 61 10.81 25.59 2.37
CA HIS A 61 10.33 24.55 3.27
C HIS A 61 9.32 23.63 2.53
N PRO A 62 9.59 22.31 2.41
CA PRO A 62 8.69 21.37 1.74
C PRO A 62 7.37 21.13 2.48
N ALA A 63 7.34 21.38 3.80
CA ALA A 63 6.28 20.92 4.70
C ALA A 63 6.04 19.40 4.53
N SER A 64 4.80 18.93 4.70
CA SER A 64 4.45 17.50 4.52
C SER A 64 4.63 16.92 3.10
N LEU A 65 5.21 17.65 2.12
CA LEU A 65 5.79 17.01 0.94
C LEU A 65 6.94 16.06 1.32
N THR A 66 7.66 16.35 2.41
CA THR A 66 8.69 15.48 3.02
C THR A 66 8.25 14.03 3.17
N LYS A 67 6.97 13.78 3.46
CA LYS A 67 6.44 12.42 3.61
C LYS A 67 6.52 11.59 2.32
N MET A 68 6.71 12.20 1.15
CA MET A 68 7.03 11.47 -0.08
C MET A 68 8.35 10.70 0.06
N MET A 69 9.39 11.30 0.65
CA MET A 69 10.67 10.63 0.89
C MET A 69 10.53 9.54 1.96
N THR A 70 9.78 9.83 3.02
CA THR A 70 9.49 8.86 4.09
C THR A 70 8.74 7.62 3.58
N LEU A 71 7.79 7.81 2.65
CA LEU A 71 7.08 6.72 1.99
C LEU A 71 7.95 5.99 0.98
N TYR A 72 8.75 6.71 0.18
CA TYR A 72 9.70 6.15 -0.76
C TYR A 72 10.68 5.18 -0.08
N ILE A 73 11.26 5.59 1.06
CA ILE A 73 12.13 4.74 1.89
C ILE A 73 11.36 3.60 2.57
N ALA A 74 10.08 3.79 2.94
CA ALA A 74 9.28 2.69 3.45
C ALA A 74 8.98 1.62 2.37
N PHE A 75 8.80 2.03 1.11
CA PHE A 75 8.63 1.11 -0.01
C PHE A 75 9.95 0.43 -0.39
N GLU A 76 11.07 1.15 -0.36
CA GLU A 76 12.44 0.61 -0.45
C GLU A 76 12.66 -0.50 0.59
N ALA A 77 12.46 -0.20 1.87
CA ALA A 77 12.68 -1.13 2.97
C ALA A 77 11.79 -2.38 2.89
N VAL A 78 10.55 -2.26 2.41
CA VAL A 78 9.68 -3.42 2.17
C VAL A 78 10.12 -4.24 0.96
N LYS A 79 10.52 -3.59 -0.14
CA LYS A 79 11.04 -4.26 -1.36
C LYS A 79 12.36 -5.00 -1.11
N ASN A 80 13.20 -4.46 -0.23
CA ASN A 80 14.46 -5.06 0.24
C ASN A 80 14.27 -6.16 1.31
N GLY A 81 13.07 -6.30 1.89
CA GLY A 81 12.81 -7.23 2.99
C GLY A 81 13.39 -6.81 4.35
N GLU A 82 13.73 -5.53 4.53
CA GLU A 82 14.15 -4.95 5.82
C GLU A 82 13.00 -4.96 6.84
N ILE A 83 11.76 -4.79 6.36
CA ILE A 83 10.53 -4.81 7.14
C ILE A 83 9.36 -5.33 6.28
N THR A 84 8.25 -5.78 6.88
CA THR A 84 7.05 -6.20 6.13
C THR A 84 5.87 -5.25 6.38
N LEU A 85 4.91 -5.24 5.45
CA LEU A 85 3.65 -4.49 5.59
C LEU A 85 2.78 -4.94 6.79
N ASP A 86 3.05 -6.13 7.33
CA ASP A 86 2.39 -6.73 8.49
C ASP A 86 3.17 -6.57 9.80
N THR A 87 4.44 -6.13 9.75
CA THR A 87 5.26 -5.94 10.94
C THR A 87 4.59 -4.96 11.92
N PRO A 88 4.36 -5.34 13.19
CA PRO A 88 3.74 -4.48 14.19
C PRO A 88 4.76 -3.48 14.75
N VAL A 89 4.70 -2.24 14.25
CA VAL A 89 5.51 -1.12 14.74
C VAL A 89 5.01 -0.68 16.12
N ARG A 90 5.91 -0.58 17.10
CA ARG A 90 5.64 0.02 18.41
C ARG A 90 5.82 1.53 18.33
N ILE A 91 4.78 2.28 18.67
CA ILE A 91 4.80 3.75 18.65
C ILE A 91 5.61 4.29 19.83
N SER A 92 6.54 5.20 19.58
CA SER A 92 7.36 5.84 20.61
C SER A 92 6.58 6.98 21.32
N ARG A 93 7.17 7.53 22.39
CA ARG A 93 6.67 8.78 22.99
C ARG A 93 6.83 9.97 22.05
N ASN A 94 7.88 10.00 21.24
CA ASN A 94 8.16 11.08 20.28
C ASN A 94 7.08 11.11 19.17
N ALA A 95 6.89 9.99 18.47
CA ALA A 95 5.86 9.84 17.44
C ALA A 95 4.44 10.12 17.97
N ALA A 96 4.11 9.74 19.21
CA ALA A 96 2.82 10.06 19.81
C ALA A 96 2.66 11.56 20.15
N ALA A 97 3.75 12.24 20.53
CA ALA A 97 3.76 13.66 20.92
C ALA A 97 3.60 14.64 19.75
N GLU A 98 3.95 14.22 18.52
CA GLU A 98 3.80 14.98 17.27
C GLU A 98 2.55 15.88 17.21
N PRO A 99 2.63 17.14 16.73
CA PRO A 99 1.45 17.97 16.53
C PRO A 99 0.61 17.49 15.33
N PRO A 100 -0.68 17.91 15.21
CA PRO A 100 -1.50 17.61 14.03
C PRO A 100 -0.95 18.21 12.72
N SER A 101 -1.29 17.70 11.53
CA SER A 101 -2.15 16.55 11.23
C SER A 101 -1.52 15.24 11.69
N LYS A 102 -2.24 14.47 12.51
CA LYS A 102 -1.82 13.15 12.99
C LYS A 102 -2.96 12.14 12.95
N LEU A 103 -2.66 10.87 13.11
CA LEU A 103 -3.66 9.80 13.19
C LEU A 103 -4.27 9.73 14.60
N GLY A 104 -3.48 10.02 15.63
CA GLY A 104 -3.86 9.96 17.05
C GLY A 104 -3.37 8.68 17.71
N LEU A 105 -2.15 8.26 17.39
CA LEU A 105 -1.52 7.06 17.95
C LEU A 105 -1.04 7.30 19.39
N ALA A 106 -1.21 6.29 20.25
CA ALA A 106 -0.76 6.33 21.65
C ALA A 106 0.66 5.78 21.82
N ALA A 107 1.44 6.34 22.75
CA ALA A 107 2.77 5.83 23.06
C ALA A 107 2.70 4.39 23.58
N GLY A 108 3.56 3.51 23.07
CA GLY A 108 3.58 2.08 23.40
C GLY A 108 2.60 1.21 22.61
N GLN A 109 1.62 1.80 21.91
CA GLN A 109 0.70 1.09 21.01
C GLN A 109 1.47 0.32 19.93
N LYS A 110 0.95 -0.83 19.49
CA LYS A 110 1.43 -1.55 18.30
C LYS A 110 0.45 -1.40 17.14
N ILE A 111 0.95 -1.17 15.93
CA ILE A 111 0.14 -1.07 14.71
C ILE A 111 0.93 -1.57 13.49
N LYS A 112 0.29 -2.28 12.56
CA LYS A 112 0.95 -2.84 11.37
C LYS A 112 1.43 -1.74 10.42
N LEU A 113 2.64 -1.86 9.87
CA LEU A 113 3.29 -0.87 9.00
C LEU A 113 2.39 -0.33 7.88
N ARG A 114 1.57 -1.20 7.24
CA ARG A 114 0.60 -0.78 6.20
C ARG A 114 -0.29 0.40 6.61
N TYR A 115 -0.68 0.49 7.87
CA TYR A 115 -1.61 1.51 8.36
C TYR A 115 -0.89 2.84 8.61
N LEU A 116 0.37 2.79 9.04
CA LEU A 116 1.23 3.97 9.12
C LEU A 116 1.47 4.54 7.71
N ILE A 117 1.83 3.68 6.75
CA ILE A 117 2.00 4.03 5.34
C ILE A 117 0.74 4.72 4.78
N ARG A 118 -0.44 4.09 4.98
CA ARG A 118 -1.74 4.67 4.57
C ARG A 118 -2.02 6.02 5.24
N ALA A 119 -1.75 6.17 6.54
CA ALA A 119 -1.98 7.41 7.27
C ALA A 119 -1.02 8.54 6.85
N ALA A 120 0.25 8.23 6.60
CA ALA A 120 1.25 9.18 6.13
C ALA A 120 0.96 9.65 4.68
N ALA A 121 0.54 8.74 3.79
CA ALA A 121 0.15 9.07 2.42
C ALA A 121 -1.13 9.90 2.36
N VAL A 122 -2.23 9.36 2.89
CA VAL A 122 -3.60 9.88 2.72
C VAL A 122 -3.89 11.02 3.69
N LYS A 123 -3.80 10.76 5.01
CA LYS A 123 -4.11 11.73 6.07
C LYS A 123 -2.99 12.73 6.34
N SER A 124 -1.82 12.54 5.71
CA SER A 124 -0.61 13.33 5.96
C SER A 124 -0.15 13.29 7.43
N ALA A 125 -0.37 12.17 8.10
CA ALA A 125 -0.20 12.02 9.54
C ALA A 125 1.28 12.10 9.98
N ASN A 126 1.59 13.00 10.91
CA ASN A 126 2.95 13.23 11.45
C ASN A 126 3.41 12.03 12.29
N ASP A 127 2.64 11.67 13.32
CA ASP A 127 2.85 10.48 14.17
C ASP A 127 3.17 9.21 13.37
N ALA A 128 2.45 8.97 12.28
CA ALA A 128 2.69 7.82 11.42
C ALA A 128 4.00 7.91 10.62
N ALA A 129 4.44 9.11 10.21
CA ALA A 129 5.69 9.30 9.49
C ALA A 129 6.92 9.18 10.42
N THR A 130 6.83 9.75 11.63
CA THR A 130 7.86 9.64 12.67
C THR A 130 8.02 8.17 13.10
N ALA A 131 6.90 7.47 13.34
CA ALA A 131 6.92 6.04 13.67
C ALA A 131 7.47 5.14 12.53
N ILE A 132 7.27 5.49 11.26
CA ILE A 132 7.94 4.81 10.13
C ILE A 132 9.45 5.02 10.21
N GLY A 133 9.91 6.25 10.42
CA GLY A 133 11.34 6.54 10.45
C GLY A 133 12.07 5.87 11.62
N GLU A 134 11.46 5.91 12.80
CA GLU A 134 11.95 5.24 14.02
C GLU A 134 11.94 3.71 13.89
N ALA A 135 10.96 3.13 13.20
CA ALA A 135 10.89 1.69 12.97
C ALA A 135 11.97 1.16 12.01
N LEU A 136 12.45 2.00 11.09
CA LEU A 136 13.43 1.63 10.07
C LEU A 136 14.87 1.88 10.52
N GLU A 137 15.16 3.06 11.08
CA GLU A 137 16.54 3.46 11.43
C GLU A 137 16.74 3.65 12.95
N GLY A 138 15.79 3.21 13.78
CA GLY A 138 15.85 3.24 15.26
C GLY A 138 15.65 4.62 15.90
N SER A 139 15.82 5.70 15.14
CA SER A 139 15.58 7.08 15.56
C SER A 139 15.31 7.99 14.37
N GLU A 140 14.54 9.05 14.56
CA GLU A 140 14.28 10.04 13.50
C GLU A 140 15.57 10.73 13.01
N ALA A 141 16.53 11.00 13.90
CA ALA A 141 17.82 11.59 13.51
C ALA A 141 18.64 10.65 12.60
N ALA A 142 18.54 9.33 12.77
CA ALA A 142 19.12 8.36 11.85
C ALA A 142 18.32 8.30 10.54
N PHE A 143 16.99 8.34 10.63
CA PHE A 143 16.12 8.37 9.45
C PHE A 143 16.39 9.59 8.57
N ALA A 144 16.54 10.78 9.14
CA ALA A 144 16.95 11.99 8.42
C ALA A 144 18.30 11.81 7.71
N ARG A 145 19.25 11.04 8.27
CA ARG A 145 20.49 10.69 7.55
C ARG A 145 20.22 9.77 6.36
N ARG A 146 19.33 8.77 6.46
CA ARG A 146 18.89 7.96 5.29
C ARG A 146 18.19 8.83 4.24
N MET A 147 17.22 9.65 4.64
CA MET A 147 16.54 10.60 3.74
C MET A 147 17.51 11.49 2.95
N ASN A 148 18.59 11.95 3.56
CA ASN A 148 19.62 12.74 2.88
C ASN A 148 20.54 11.89 1.97
N ARG A 149 20.87 10.65 2.34
CA ARG A 149 21.58 9.69 1.45
C ARG A 149 20.72 9.39 0.21
N THR A 150 19.45 9.07 0.41
CA THR A 150 18.47 8.78 -0.65
C THR A 150 18.23 10.01 -1.53
N ALA A 151 18.10 11.22 -0.95
CA ALA A 151 18.01 12.47 -1.71
C ALA A 151 19.23 12.68 -2.63
N LYS A 152 20.44 12.43 -2.14
CA LYS A 152 21.67 12.52 -2.97
C LYS A 152 21.66 11.47 -4.09
N ALA A 153 21.28 10.22 -3.80
CA ALA A 153 21.21 9.15 -4.79
C ALA A 153 20.13 9.41 -5.88
N LEU A 154 19.06 10.12 -5.52
CA LEU A 154 18.01 10.61 -6.42
C LEU A 154 18.35 11.93 -7.14
N GLY A 155 19.56 12.47 -7.01
CA GLY A 155 19.93 13.75 -7.64
C GLY A 155 19.21 14.99 -7.10
N MET A 156 18.59 14.91 -5.91
CA MET A 156 17.88 16.01 -5.24
C MET A 156 18.88 17.01 -4.61
N THR A 157 19.67 17.67 -5.45
CA THR A 157 20.83 18.50 -5.06
C THR A 157 20.52 19.76 -4.24
N ARG A 158 19.25 20.18 -4.14
CA ARG A 158 18.83 21.36 -3.36
C ARG A 158 18.15 21.00 -2.04
N THR A 159 17.97 19.71 -1.76
CA THR A 159 17.22 19.19 -0.62
C THR A 159 18.09 18.88 0.60
N THR A 160 17.52 19.09 1.78
CA THR A 160 18.06 18.67 3.07
C THR A 160 16.90 18.37 4.01
N PHE A 161 16.79 17.12 4.45
CA PHE A 161 15.80 16.68 5.42
C PHE A 161 16.38 16.67 6.83
N LYS A 162 15.52 16.94 7.81
CA LYS A 162 15.86 16.92 9.25
C LYS A 162 14.98 15.98 10.07
N ASN A 163 13.75 15.76 9.59
CA ASN A 163 12.70 14.99 10.26
C ASN A 163 11.83 14.28 9.19
N ALA A 164 11.12 13.22 9.58
CA ALA A 164 10.36 12.33 8.70
C ALA A 164 8.99 12.89 8.29
N HIS A 165 8.46 13.83 9.07
CA HIS A 165 7.11 14.37 8.89
C HIS A 165 7.08 15.69 8.09
N GLY A 166 8.15 16.49 8.10
CA GLY A 166 8.21 17.79 7.43
C GLY A 166 7.46 18.89 8.18
N LEU A 167 7.72 19.05 9.47
CA LEU A 167 7.42 20.31 10.17
C LEU A 167 8.59 21.30 9.93
N THR A 168 8.33 22.59 10.12
CA THR A 168 9.34 23.64 9.87
C THR A 168 10.48 23.53 10.88
N GLU A 169 11.69 23.34 10.38
CA GLU A 169 12.92 23.26 11.16
C GLU A 169 14.06 23.96 10.39
N SER A 170 15.08 24.45 11.09
CA SER A 170 16.20 25.17 10.47
C SER A 170 16.97 24.25 9.51
N GLY A 171 17.12 24.67 8.26
CA GLY A 171 17.76 23.88 7.21
C GLY A 171 16.92 22.71 6.67
N HIS A 172 15.68 22.48 7.14
CA HIS A 172 14.77 21.53 6.51
C HIS A 172 14.15 22.15 5.25
N LEU A 173 14.81 21.95 4.11
CA LEU A 173 14.55 22.66 2.85
C LEU A 173 14.56 21.71 1.65
N SER A 174 13.85 22.05 0.59
CA SER A 174 13.81 21.33 -0.68
C SER A 174 13.51 22.32 -1.82
N SER A 175 13.44 21.84 -3.05
CA SER A 175 13.09 22.65 -4.22
C SER A 175 11.84 22.09 -4.91
N ALA A 176 11.22 22.88 -5.80
CA ALA A 176 10.13 22.37 -6.63
C ALA A 176 10.64 21.35 -7.67
N ARG A 177 11.90 21.44 -8.11
CA ARG A 177 12.54 20.44 -8.98
C ARG A 177 12.71 19.11 -8.27
N ASP A 178 13.35 19.12 -7.11
CA ASP A 178 13.65 17.93 -6.31
C ASP A 178 12.36 17.18 -5.93
N MET A 179 11.30 17.90 -5.54
CA MET A 179 10.00 17.30 -5.22
C MET A 179 9.24 16.80 -6.46
N THR A 180 9.44 17.38 -7.64
CA THR A 180 8.91 16.85 -8.91
C THR A 180 9.62 15.54 -9.28
N LEU A 181 10.95 15.51 -9.13
CA LEU A 181 11.79 14.34 -9.39
C LEU A 181 11.45 13.17 -8.46
N LEU A 182 11.34 13.43 -7.14
CA LEU A 182 10.86 12.45 -6.16
C LEU A 182 9.43 11.97 -6.46
N GLY A 183 8.57 12.83 -7.01
CA GLY A 183 7.25 12.46 -7.51
C GLY A 183 7.30 11.47 -8.68
N ARG A 184 8.26 11.64 -9.61
CA ARG A 184 8.51 10.70 -10.72
C ARG A 184 9.09 9.37 -10.21
N HIS A 185 10.04 9.40 -9.27
CA HIS A 185 10.57 8.16 -8.68
C HIS A 185 9.51 7.35 -7.91
N LEU A 186 8.62 8.00 -7.16
CA LEU A 186 7.44 7.34 -6.55
C LEU A 186 6.47 6.70 -7.55
N LEU A 187 6.46 7.12 -8.81
CA LEU A 187 5.61 6.58 -9.87
C LEU A 187 6.23 5.34 -10.54
N PHE A 188 7.55 5.30 -10.72
CA PHE A 188 8.25 4.29 -11.51
C PHE A 188 8.95 3.21 -10.68
N ASP A 189 9.49 3.57 -9.51
CA ASP A 189 10.29 2.64 -8.71
C ASP A 189 9.41 1.74 -7.82
N TYR A 190 8.19 2.23 -7.51
CA TYR A 190 7.21 1.67 -6.57
C TYR A 190 5.74 1.76 -7.06
N PRO A 191 5.42 1.45 -8.33
CA PRO A 191 4.08 1.61 -8.90
C PRO A 191 2.99 0.83 -8.16
N GLU A 192 3.34 -0.30 -7.53
CA GLU A 192 2.46 -1.12 -6.71
C GLU A 192 1.90 -0.39 -5.47
N TYR A 193 2.64 0.59 -4.96
CA TYR A 193 2.24 1.43 -3.83
C TYR A 193 1.63 2.77 -4.25
N TYR A 194 1.83 3.22 -5.50
CA TYR A 194 1.36 4.52 -5.96
C TYR A 194 -0.17 4.70 -5.84
N ASN A 195 -0.94 3.61 -5.90
CA ASN A 195 -2.40 3.63 -5.67
C ASN A 195 -2.83 4.15 -4.29
N LEU A 196 -1.90 4.37 -3.35
CA LEU A 196 -2.19 5.02 -2.06
C LEU A 196 -2.50 6.51 -2.23
N PHE A 197 -1.88 7.19 -3.20
CA PHE A 197 -2.01 8.63 -3.41
C PHE A 197 -3.31 9.02 -4.15
N SER A 198 -3.84 8.12 -4.98
CA SER A 198 -5.08 8.34 -5.77
C SER A 198 -6.37 8.15 -4.98
N ARG A 199 -6.32 7.46 -3.83
CA ARG A 199 -7.48 7.21 -2.97
C ARG A 199 -8.05 8.51 -2.39
N THR A 200 -9.36 8.70 -2.45
CA THR A 200 -10.03 9.83 -1.78
C THR A 200 -10.12 9.67 -0.26
N GLN A 201 -10.13 8.42 0.23
CA GLN A 201 -10.08 8.03 1.64
C GLN A 201 -9.45 6.63 1.79
N THR A 202 -9.00 6.25 2.98
CA THR A 202 -8.54 4.89 3.27
C THR A 202 -8.72 4.52 4.74
N ASP A 203 -8.84 3.22 5.01
CA ASP A 203 -8.71 2.67 6.36
C ASP A 203 -7.25 2.76 6.85
N ALA A 204 -7.04 3.44 7.98
CA ALA A 204 -5.77 3.56 8.69
C ALA A 204 -5.70 2.69 9.97
N GLY A 205 -6.44 1.58 10.02
CA GLY A 205 -6.36 0.53 11.04
C GLY A 205 -7.08 0.86 12.35
N ILE A 206 -7.14 2.13 12.74
CA ILE A 206 -7.93 2.61 13.89
C ILE A 206 -9.15 3.45 13.49
N LYS A 207 -9.21 3.92 12.24
CA LYS A 207 -10.34 4.66 11.64
C LYS A 207 -10.14 4.88 10.14
N GLN A 208 -11.24 5.15 9.43
CA GLN A 208 -11.22 5.72 8.09
C GLN A 208 -10.63 7.15 8.12
N VAL A 209 -9.81 7.49 7.13
CA VAL A 209 -9.20 8.82 7.01
C VAL A 209 -9.30 9.38 5.58
N ASN A 210 -9.69 10.65 5.48
CA ASN A 210 -9.81 11.39 4.23
C ASN A 210 -8.44 11.83 3.66
N ASN A 211 -8.30 11.79 2.33
CA ASN A 211 -7.09 12.29 1.66
C ASN A 211 -7.00 13.81 1.73
N THR A 212 -5.85 14.31 2.16
CA THR A 212 -5.51 15.74 2.13
C THR A 212 -5.60 16.38 0.74
N ASN A 213 -5.41 15.59 -0.34
CA ASN A 213 -5.56 16.03 -1.73
C ASN A 213 -6.94 15.77 -2.35
N ARG A 214 -7.95 15.25 -1.60
CA ARG A 214 -9.23 14.77 -2.17
C ARG A 214 -9.94 15.76 -3.09
N ARG A 215 -9.85 17.07 -2.82
CA ARG A 215 -10.45 18.13 -3.67
C ARG A 215 -9.83 18.25 -5.07
N LEU A 216 -8.57 17.83 -5.26
CA LEU A 216 -7.97 17.76 -6.60
C LEU A 216 -8.40 16.47 -7.29
N LEU A 217 -8.27 15.34 -6.59
CA LEU A 217 -8.61 14.00 -7.08
C LEU A 217 -10.07 13.89 -7.55
N SER A 218 -11.01 14.55 -6.86
CA SER A 218 -12.43 14.57 -7.24
C SER A 218 -12.78 15.56 -8.36
N ASN A 219 -11.98 16.61 -8.58
CA ASN A 219 -12.38 17.75 -9.43
C ASN A 219 -11.54 17.92 -10.70
N TYR A 220 -10.35 17.33 -10.78
CA TYR A 220 -9.47 17.45 -11.95
C TYR A 220 -9.40 16.13 -12.72
N ARG A 221 -9.85 16.13 -13.99
CA ARG A 221 -9.92 14.92 -14.83
C ARG A 221 -8.54 14.28 -14.97
N GLY A 222 -8.42 13.07 -14.44
CA GLY A 222 -7.23 12.22 -14.52
C GLY A 222 -6.23 12.39 -13.37
N ALA A 223 -6.50 13.24 -12.36
CA ALA A 223 -5.62 13.39 -11.21
C ALA A 223 -5.55 12.12 -10.35
N ASP A 224 -4.33 11.64 -10.07
CA ASP A 224 -4.10 10.39 -9.33
C ASP A 224 -3.06 10.51 -8.20
N GLY A 225 -2.56 11.71 -7.93
CA GLY A 225 -1.60 11.94 -6.85
C GLY A 225 -1.21 13.40 -6.68
N ILE A 226 -0.14 13.73 -5.95
CA ILE A 226 0.64 12.83 -5.09
C ILE A 226 0.45 13.27 -3.63
N LYS A 227 0.94 14.47 -3.27
CA LYS A 227 1.01 14.88 -1.86
C LYS A 227 0.86 16.39 -1.67
N THR A 228 0.05 16.79 -0.68
CA THR A 228 -0.03 18.18 -0.20
C THR A 228 0.96 18.44 0.94
N GLY A 229 1.45 19.67 1.05
CA GLY A 229 2.17 20.21 2.22
C GLY A 229 1.58 21.54 2.69
N TYR A 230 1.64 21.81 3.99
CA TYR A 230 1.40 23.15 4.55
C TYR A 230 2.13 23.33 5.89
N THR A 231 2.79 24.47 6.06
CA THR A 231 3.10 25.10 7.35
C THR A 231 3.04 26.62 7.18
N ARG A 232 2.99 27.39 8.28
CA ARG A 232 3.02 28.87 8.21
C ARG A 232 4.22 29.44 7.44
N ALA A 233 5.37 28.76 7.48
CA ALA A 233 6.59 29.18 6.79
C ALA A 233 6.73 28.63 5.35
N ALA A 234 5.99 27.57 5.00
CA ALA A 234 6.01 26.96 3.67
C ALA A 234 4.94 27.52 2.73
N GLY A 235 3.85 28.05 3.26
CA GLY A 235 2.63 28.28 2.49
C GLY A 235 1.95 26.96 2.11
N PHE A 236 1.04 26.99 1.14
CA PHE A 236 0.35 25.80 0.65
C PHE A 236 1.10 25.19 -0.54
N ASN A 237 1.60 23.97 -0.36
CA ASN A 237 2.40 23.21 -1.33
C ASN A 237 1.64 21.98 -1.86
N LEU A 238 1.97 21.53 -3.07
CA LEU A 238 1.45 20.30 -3.68
C LEU A 238 2.41 19.79 -4.76
N VAL A 239 2.70 18.49 -4.75
CA VAL A 239 3.12 17.73 -5.94
C VAL A 239 1.91 16.94 -6.41
N ALA A 240 1.45 17.19 -7.64
CA ALA A 240 0.35 16.48 -8.27
C ALA A 240 0.81 15.69 -9.48
N SER A 241 0.09 14.62 -9.82
CA SER A 241 0.16 14.00 -11.15
C SER A 241 -1.23 13.74 -11.69
N ALA A 242 -1.33 13.73 -13.02
CA ALA A 242 -2.54 13.37 -13.74
C ALA A 242 -2.21 12.61 -15.04
N VAL A 243 -3.16 11.81 -15.51
CA VAL A 243 -3.05 11.02 -16.76
C VAL A 243 -4.18 11.37 -17.74
N ARG A 244 -3.86 11.50 -19.03
CA ARG A 244 -4.82 11.61 -20.14
C ARG A 244 -4.34 10.76 -21.30
N GLY A 245 -5.03 9.64 -21.58
CA GLY A 245 -4.57 8.67 -22.56
C GLY A 245 -3.18 8.15 -22.21
N ASN A 246 -2.23 8.28 -23.15
CA ASN A 246 -0.83 7.88 -22.96
C ASN A 246 0.06 9.00 -22.36
N GLU A 247 -0.49 10.16 -21.98
CA GLU A 247 0.25 11.28 -21.41
C GLU A 247 0.13 11.30 -19.88
N ARG A 248 1.26 11.48 -19.18
CA ARG A 248 1.30 11.67 -17.71
C ARG A 248 2.11 12.92 -17.38
N ILE A 249 1.46 13.87 -16.71
CA ILE A 249 2.09 15.11 -16.24
C ILE A 249 2.31 15.03 -14.73
N ILE A 250 3.42 15.62 -14.25
CA ILE A 250 3.63 15.96 -12.83
C ILE A 250 3.72 17.48 -12.74
N ALA A 251 2.99 18.10 -11.81
CA ALA A 251 3.04 19.53 -11.55
C ALA A 251 3.23 19.81 -10.06
N THR A 252 4.25 20.59 -9.74
CA THR A 252 4.63 20.96 -8.37
C THR A 252 4.46 22.46 -8.15
N VAL A 253 3.88 22.85 -7.03
CA VAL A 253 3.74 24.24 -6.56
C VAL A 253 4.17 24.34 -5.10
N PHE A 254 4.96 25.37 -4.81
CA PHE A 254 5.31 25.85 -3.47
C PHE A 254 4.78 27.27 -3.26
N GLY A 255 4.55 27.69 -2.01
CA GLY A 255 4.23 29.08 -1.68
C GLY A 255 2.82 29.53 -2.08
N GLY A 256 1.87 28.61 -2.24
CA GLY A 256 0.47 28.95 -2.49
C GLY A 256 -0.13 29.72 -1.31
N ARG A 257 -0.97 30.72 -1.58
CA ARG A 257 -1.59 31.59 -0.54
C ARG A 257 -2.74 30.91 0.22
N SER A 258 -3.45 29.98 -0.42
CA SER A 258 -4.57 29.22 0.15
C SER A 258 -4.68 27.86 -0.54
N SER A 259 -5.34 26.87 0.09
CA SER A 259 -5.60 25.59 -0.59
C SER A 259 -6.43 25.73 -1.88
N ALA A 260 -7.30 26.75 -1.98
CA ALA A 260 -8.06 27.01 -3.21
C ALA A 260 -7.16 27.56 -4.33
N SER A 261 -6.41 28.65 -4.07
CA SER A 261 -5.49 29.25 -5.05
C SER A 261 -4.38 28.28 -5.49
N ARG A 262 -3.86 27.48 -4.55
CA ARG A 262 -2.91 26.39 -4.83
C ARG A 262 -3.51 25.33 -5.75
N ASN A 263 -4.75 24.89 -5.52
CA ASN A 263 -5.40 23.89 -6.38
C ASN A 263 -5.67 24.45 -7.78
N ALA A 264 -6.16 25.69 -7.89
CA ALA A 264 -6.38 26.35 -9.17
C ALA A 264 -5.07 26.47 -9.97
N LYS A 265 -3.97 26.90 -9.34
CA LYS A 265 -2.67 27.02 -10.01
C LYS A 265 -2.08 25.67 -10.42
N VAL A 266 -2.29 24.60 -9.66
CA VAL A 266 -1.86 23.26 -10.08
C VAL A 266 -2.72 22.72 -11.23
N ALA A 267 -4.03 22.97 -11.25
CA ALA A 267 -4.87 22.61 -12.40
C ALA A 267 -4.41 23.32 -13.69
N GLU A 268 -4.18 24.64 -13.62
CA GLU A 268 -3.62 25.45 -14.71
C GLU A 268 -2.28 24.89 -15.21
N LEU A 269 -1.38 24.50 -14.31
CA LEU A 269 -0.07 23.95 -14.65
C LEU A 269 -0.13 22.51 -15.21
N LEU A 270 -1.07 21.68 -14.75
CA LEU A 270 -1.32 20.36 -15.34
C LEU A 270 -1.88 20.52 -16.77
N ASP A 271 -2.84 21.43 -16.99
CA ASP A 271 -3.38 21.73 -18.32
C ASP A 271 -2.33 22.38 -19.26
N LEU A 272 -1.41 23.19 -18.72
CA LEU A 272 -0.22 23.66 -19.46
C LEU A 272 0.68 22.49 -19.87
N GLY A 273 0.86 21.50 -18.99
CA GLY A 273 1.62 20.28 -19.28
C GLY A 273 0.99 19.46 -20.41
N PHE A 274 -0.31 19.15 -20.34
CA PHE A 274 -1.02 18.44 -21.40
C PHE A 274 -1.12 19.22 -22.74
N LYS A 275 -0.91 20.55 -22.73
CA LYS A 275 -0.79 21.36 -23.95
C LYS A 275 0.63 21.42 -24.52
N ARG A 276 1.64 20.91 -23.80
CA ARG A 276 3.07 20.98 -24.17
C ARG A 276 3.73 19.61 -24.34
N ALA A 277 3.26 18.58 -23.66
CA ALA A 277 3.79 17.23 -23.78
C ALA A 277 3.51 16.69 -25.20
N PRO A 278 4.50 16.08 -25.88
CA PRO A 278 4.25 15.42 -27.15
C PRO A 278 3.42 14.15 -26.92
N SER A 279 2.25 14.01 -27.54
CA SER A 279 1.36 12.86 -27.30
C SER A 279 2.06 11.51 -27.52
N ASN A 280 2.86 11.43 -28.59
CA ASN A 280 3.78 10.31 -28.85
C ASN A 280 5.14 10.58 -28.20
N ALA A 281 5.36 10.05 -27.00
CA ALA A 281 6.65 10.12 -26.30
C ALA A 281 7.08 8.73 -25.79
N PRO A 282 8.39 8.42 -25.81
CA PRO A 282 8.90 7.17 -25.25
C PRO A 282 8.77 7.18 -23.72
N ASN A 283 8.31 6.07 -23.14
CA ASN A 283 8.25 5.91 -21.69
C ASN A 283 9.64 5.50 -21.14
N ARG A 284 10.46 6.51 -20.84
CA ARG A 284 11.76 6.38 -20.19
C ARG A 284 11.53 6.43 -18.68
N ALA A 285 11.47 5.26 -18.03
CA ALA A 285 11.58 5.20 -16.57
C ALA A 285 12.92 5.84 -16.13
N PRO A 286 13.00 6.49 -14.96
CA PRO A 286 14.28 6.80 -14.35
C PRO A 286 15.00 5.49 -13.96
N ASP A 287 16.33 5.53 -13.91
CA ASP A 287 17.11 4.45 -13.31
C ASP A 287 16.83 4.39 -11.80
N ALA A 288 16.69 3.18 -11.26
CA ALA A 288 16.56 2.99 -9.82
C ALA A 288 17.87 3.41 -9.13
N PRO A 289 17.84 4.29 -8.12
CA PRO A 289 19.05 4.82 -7.49
C PRO A 289 19.86 3.71 -6.79
N VAL A 290 21.19 3.78 -6.91
CA VAL A 290 22.09 2.83 -6.24
C VAL A 290 22.17 3.16 -4.75
N TYR A 291 21.37 2.45 -3.95
CA TYR A 291 21.31 2.61 -2.49
C TYR A 291 22.57 2.06 -1.79
N ALA A 292 23.62 2.89 -1.74
CA ALA A 292 24.93 2.57 -1.15
C ALA A 292 24.93 2.47 0.40
N ALA A 293 23.95 1.76 0.98
CA ALA A 293 23.74 1.66 2.42
C ALA A 293 23.36 0.26 2.93
N VAL A 294 22.93 -0.68 2.07
CA VAL A 294 22.92 -2.10 2.48
C VAL A 294 24.31 -2.67 2.26
N LYS A 295 24.84 -3.44 3.21
CA LYS A 295 26.03 -4.27 2.95
C LYS A 295 25.71 -5.20 1.80
N THR A 296 26.31 -4.97 0.63
CA THR A 296 26.18 -5.88 -0.50
C THR A 296 27.14 -7.04 -0.31
N ILE A 297 26.59 -8.24 -0.10
CA ILE A 297 27.39 -9.47 -0.11
C ILE A 297 27.44 -9.94 -1.57
N GLU A 298 28.64 -10.19 -2.05
CA GLU A 298 28.88 -10.89 -3.32
C GLU A 298 28.52 -12.37 -3.12
N GLN A 299 27.55 -12.87 -3.87
CA GLN A 299 27.21 -14.29 -3.86
C GLN A 299 28.02 -15.05 -4.91
N ALA A 300 28.09 -16.37 -4.78
CA ALA A 300 28.83 -17.25 -5.68
C ALA A 300 28.33 -17.26 -7.15
N ASP A 301 27.26 -16.52 -7.49
CA ASP A 301 26.84 -16.23 -8.86
C ASP A 301 27.36 -14.88 -9.41
N GLY A 302 28.33 -14.25 -8.72
CA GLY A 302 28.96 -12.98 -9.09
C GLY A 302 28.06 -11.75 -8.89
N LYS A 303 26.91 -11.90 -8.23
CA LYS A 303 25.92 -10.82 -8.07
C LYS A 303 25.94 -10.26 -6.66
N MET A 304 26.16 -8.95 -6.58
CA MET A 304 25.97 -8.19 -5.35
C MET A 304 24.48 -8.19 -4.96
N ARG A 305 24.15 -8.67 -3.77
CA ARG A 305 22.79 -8.58 -3.20
C ARG A 305 22.79 -7.93 -1.83
N ALA A 306 21.71 -7.19 -1.57
CA ALA A 306 21.41 -6.58 -0.28
C ALA A 306 21.41 -7.64 0.85
N ALA A 307 22.30 -7.49 1.84
CA ALA A 307 22.29 -8.32 3.04
C ALA A 307 21.10 -7.98 3.95
N GLY A 308 19.91 -8.45 3.56
CA GLY A 308 18.77 -8.56 4.47
C GLY A 308 19.14 -9.44 5.66
N LYS A 309 18.62 -9.10 6.85
CA LYS A 309 19.01 -9.74 8.13
C LYS A 309 18.49 -11.18 8.32
N VAL A 310 18.07 -11.82 7.23
CA VAL A 310 17.48 -13.17 7.17
C VAL A 310 18.09 -13.90 5.97
N ILE A 311 19.03 -14.82 6.23
CA ILE A 311 19.57 -15.70 5.18
C ILE A 311 18.51 -16.75 4.87
N ARG A 312 17.67 -16.48 3.86
CA ARG A 312 16.89 -17.55 3.21
C ARG A 312 17.83 -18.29 2.26
N LEU A 313 18.27 -19.47 2.69
CA LEU A 313 19.09 -20.35 1.87
C LEU A 313 18.20 -20.99 0.79
N ASN A 314 17.99 -20.27 -0.32
CA ASN A 314 17.25 -20.78 -1.47
C ASN A 314 18.09 -21.85 -2.19
N THR A 315 18.03 -23.09 -1.72
CA THR A 315 18.61 -24.29 -2.33
C THR A 315 17.86 -24.74 -3.60
N ALA A 316 17.32 -23.79 -4.36
CA ALA A 316 16.63 -24.02 -5.62
C ALA A 316 17.65 -24.40 -6.69
N VAL A 317 17.83 -25.69 -6.91
CA VAL A 317 18.75 -26.24 -7.91
C VAL A 317 18.34 -25.74 -9.30
N SER A 318 19.19 -24.94 -9.93
CA SER A 318 18.87 -24.19 -11.17
C SER A 318 18.77 -25.07 -12.43
N ARG A 319 19.06 -26.37 -12.32
CA ARG A 319 18.96 -27.35 -13.40
C ARG A 319 18.71 -28.73 -12.79
N SER A 320 17.82 -29.52 -13.37
CA SER A 320 17.64 -30.91 -12.93
C SER A 320 18.92 -31.73 -13.23
N LEU A 321 19.37 -32.48 -12.23
CA LEU A 321 20.39 -33.51 -12.41
C LEU A 321 19.75 -34.69 -13.15
N ARG A 322 19.71 -34.61 -14.49
CA ARG A 322 19.37 -35.79 -15.32
C ARG A 322 20.43 -36.88 -15.07
N PRO A 323 20.03 -38.13 -14.76
CA PRO A 323 20.95 -39.25 -14.77
C PRO A 323 21.67 -39.33 -16.13
N GLN A 324 23.00 -39.40 -16.10
CA GLN A 324 23.75 -39.83 -17.28
C GLN A 324 23.49 -41.32 -17.50
N ALA A 325 23.25 -41.73 -18.74
CA ALA A 325 23.19 -43.15 -19.07
C ALA A 325 24.56 -43.79 -18.79
N ARG A 326 24.57 -44.97 -18.13
CA ARG A 326 25.82 -45.72 -17.91
C ARG A 326 26.40 -46.12 -19.27
N PRO A 327 27.67 -45.78 -19.59
CA PRO A 327 28.32 -46.31 -20.79
C PRO A 327 28.33 -47.85 -20.74
N GLY A 328 27.78 -48.50 -21.77
CA GLY A 328 27.81 -49.96 -21.93
C GLY A 328 26.47 -50.68 -22.13
N SER A 329 25.30 -50.01 -22.03
CA SER A 329 24.02 -50.65 -22.37
C SER A 329 23.83 -50.75 -23.89
N VAL A 330 24.32 -51.84 -24.48
CA VAL A 330 24.10 -52.17 -25.90
C VAL A 330 22.61 -52.44 -26.13
N ALA A 331 22.04 -51.88 -27.21
CA ALA A 331 20.65 -52.15 -27.56
C ALA A 331 20.52 -53.50 -28.28
N ALA A 332 19.79 -54.45 -27.68
CA ALA A 332 19.29 -55.63 -28.36
C ALA A 332 18.02 -55.26 -29.19
N PRO A 333 17.76 -55.91 -30.34
CA PRO A 333 16.77 -55.44 -31.31
C PRO A 333 15.32 -55.70 -30.87
N VAL A 334 14.42 -54.84 -31.34
CA VAL A 334 12.97 -55.05 -31.27
C VAL A 334 12.56 -56.15 -32.25
N LEU A 335 11.88 -57.19 -31.76
CA LEU A 335 11.10 -58.11 -32.59
C LEU A 335 9.63 -57.74 -32.53
N VAL A 336 9.02 -57.53 -33.69
CA VAL A 336 7.58 -57.29 -33.86
C VAL A 336 6.91 -58.62 -34.18
N ALA A 337 5.89 -58.99 -33.40
CA ALA A 337 4.98 -60.09 -33.69
C ALA A 337 3.56 -59.54 -33.81
N SER A 338 2.84 -59.94 -34.85
CA SER A 338 1.56 -59.32 -35.24
C SER A 338 0.38 -60.28 -35.11
N ALA A 339 -0.75 -59.74 -34.64
CA ALA A 339 -2.13 -60.18 -34.90
C ALA A 339 -2.49 -61.68 -34.72
N GLY A 340 -3.11 -62.00 -33.57
CA GLY A 340 -3.97 -63.17 -33.38
C GLY A 340 -4.97 -62.85 -32.26
N GLY A 341 -6.28 -62.94 -32.54
CA GLY A 341 -7.31 -62.35 -31.67
C GLY A 341 -8.08 -63.32 -30.80
N ALA A 342 -8.30 -62.95 -29.53
CA ALA A 342 -9.34 -63.46 -28.64
C ALA A 342 -9.77 -62.33 -27.66
N ALA A 343 -10.89 -62.50 -26.96
CA ALA A 343 -11.55 -61.44 -26.17
C ALA A 343 -11.24 -61.55 -24.64
N PRO A 344 -11.95 -60.91 -23.68
CA PRO A 344 -11.27 -60.05 -22.70
C PRO A 344 -11.38 -60.48 -21.22
N MET A 345 -10.44 -60.00 -20.39
CA MET A 345 -10.47 -59.72 -18.94
C MET A 345 -9.15 -58.97 -18.61
N THR A 346 -9.05 -57.86 -17.87
CA THR A 346 -9.45 -57.50 -16.48
C THR A 346 -8.66 -58.22 -15.38
N ASP A 347 -8.29 -57.45 -14.35
CA ASP A 347 -7.64 -57.82 -13.08
C ASP A 347 -6.19 -58.36 -13.10
N SER A 348 -5.22 -57.44 -12.96
CA SER A 348 -3.86 -57.73 -12.42
C SER A 348 -3.12 -56.50 -11.87
N MET A 349 -3.84 -55.51 -11.32
CA MET A 349 -3.25 -54.30 -10.70
C MET A 349 -3.76 -53.98 -9.28
N ALA A 350 -4.40 -54.93 -8.60
CA ALA A 350 -4.78 -54.81 -7.20
C ALA A 350 -3.74 -55.42 -6.24
N ASP A 351 -3.30 -56.65 -6.53
CA ASP A 351 -2.52 -57.51 -5.62
C ASP A 351 -1.12 -56.96 -5.24
N THR A 352 -0.60 -55.99 -6.00
CA THR A 352 0.71 -55.37 -5.75
C THR A 352 0.67 -54.22 -4.74
N ILE A 353 -0.51 -53.79 -4.28
CA ILE A 353 -0.67 -52.73 -3.27
C ILE A 353 -0.75 -53.33 -1.86
N ASP A 354 -1.61 -54.33 -1.65
CA ASP A 354 -1.83 -54.91 -0.32
C ASP A 354 -0.59 -55.64 0.23
N ALA A 355 0.23 -56.23 -0.64
CA ALA A 355 1.49 -56.87 -0.27
C ALA A 355 2.48 -55.91 0.42
N VAL A 356 2.48 -54.62 0.06
CA VAL A 356 3.40 -53.61 0.63
C VAL A 356 2.87 -53.06 1.95
N VAL A 357 1.54 -52.99 2.13
CA VAL A 357 0.91 -52.56 3.39
C VAL A 357 1.16 -53.58 4.51
N ALA A 358 1.18 -54.88 4.18
CA ALA A 358 1.43 -55.95 5.15
C ALA A 358 2.84 -55.91 5.77
N GLU A 359 3.90 -55.58 5.00
CA GLU A 359 5.28 -55.60 5.51
C GLU A 359 5.56 -54.47 6.53
N VAL A 360 4.89 -53.31 6.37
CA VAL A 360 5.03 -52.19 7.31
C VAL A 360 4.39 -52.52 8.67
N ALA A 361 3.26 -53.24 8.66
CA ALA A 361 2.55 -53.62 9.89
C ALA A 361 3.39 -54.52 10.82
N GLN A 362 4.16 -55.47 10.28
CA GLN A 362 4.95 -56.40 11.09
C GLN A 362 6.13 -55.73 11.82
N LYS A 363 6.71 -54.65 11.29
CA LYS A 363 7.85 -53.95 11.92
C LYS A 363 7.47 -53.09 13.13
N ALA A 364 6.17 -52.92 13.42
CA ALA A 364 5.70 -52.16 14.59
C ALA A 364 5.55 -53.00 15.88
N SER A 365 5.55 -54.34 15.80
CA SER A 365 5.20 -55.22 16.93
C SER A 365 6.35 -55.65 17.85
N LEU A 366 7.52 -54.99 17.79
CA LEU A 366 8.75 -55.42 18.49
C LEU A 366 9.38 -54.34 19.41
N MET A 367 8.61 -53.79 20.34
CA MET A 367 9.15 -53.17 21.57
C MET A 367 8.31 -53.54 22.82
N PRO A 368 8.93 -53.82 24.00
CA PRO A 368 8.18 -54.35 25.16
C PRO A 368 7.39 -53.31 25.96
N GLN A 369 6.31 -53.79 26.60
CA GLN A 369 5.46 -53.04 27.54
C GLN A 369 5.94 -53.26 29.00
N THR A 370 5.90 -52.22 29.84
CA THR A 370 6.07 -52.33 31.31
C THR A 370 4.73 -52.16 32.04
N LYS A 371 4.52 -52.94 33.11
CA LYS A 371 3.20 -53.14 33.75
C LYS A 371 3.13 -52.44 35.14
N PRO A 372 1.95 -51.93 35.60
CA PRO A 372 1.85 -51.12 36.83
C PRO A 372 1.78 -51.94 38.12
N ALA A 373 1.95 -51.25 39.27
CA ALA A 373 1.83 -51.79 40.63
C ALA A 373 0.75 -51.08 41.47
N ALA A 374 0.24 -51.75 42.51
CA ALA A 374 -0.84 -51.32 43.42
C ALA A 374 -0.84 -52.23 44.69
N PRO A 375 -1.75 -52.07 45.69
CA PRO A 375 -2.00 -50.87 46.51
C PRO A 375 -2.08 -51.18 48.04
N ARG A 376 -2.10 -50.14 48.90
CA ARG A 376 -2.52 -50.06 50.34
C ARG A 376 -2.17 -48.65 50.88
N SER A 377 -2.75 -48.04 51.92
CA SER A 377 -3.98 -48.25 52.73
C SER A 377 -4.27 -46.97 53.58
N ALA A 378 -5.48 -46.79 54.12
CA ALA A 378 -5.83 -45.74 55.11
C ALA A 378 -5.54 -46.23 56.57
N PRO A 379 -5.64 -45.42 57.65
CA PRO A 379 -6.74 -44.51 58.08
C PRO A 379 -6.26 -43.04 58.31
N GLU A 380 -6.74 -42.12 59.18
CA GLU A 380 -7.71 -42.08 60.33
C GLU A 380 -8.25 -40.62 60.58
N GLU A 381 -8.95 -40.34 61.69
CA GLU A 381 -9.60 -39.04 62.04
C GLU A 381 -8.98 -38.28 63.23
N VAL A 382 -9.18 -36.94 63.32
CA VAL A 382 -9.19 -36.14 64.58
C VAL A 382 -10.14 -34.91 64.43
N MET A 383 -10.71 -34.39 65.52
CA MET A 383 -11.78 -33.35 65.57
C MET A 383 -11.35 -31.96 66.15
N ASP A 384 -12.27 -30.99 66.05
CA ASP A 384 -12.44 -29.75 66.87
C ASP A 384 -11.38 -28.62 66.77
N ALA A 385 -11.69 -27.31 66.87
CA ALA A 385 -12.92 -26.50 66.77
C ALA A 385 -12.50 -24.99 66.53
N SER A 386 -13.26 -23.89 66.64
CA SER A 386 -14.63 -23.58 67.11
C SER A 386 -15.15 -22.20 66.60
N ALA A 387 -16.44 -21.91 66.87
CA ALA A 387 -17.06 -20.59 67.16
C ALA A 387 -16.88 -19.32 66.26
N ALA A 388 -17.96 -19.01 65.53
CA ALA A 388 -18.77 -17.77 65.63
C ALA A 388 -18.41 -16.41 64.94
N SER A 389 -19.47 -15.86 64.34
CA SER A 389 -19.89 -14.43 64.30
C SER A 389 -19.59 -13.53 63.07
N ALA A 390 -20.67 -13.32 62.30
CA ALA A 390 -21.21 -12.04 61.81
C ALA A 390 -20.43 -11.10 60.84
N ALA A 391 -21.16 -10.76 59.77
CA ALA A 391 -21.24 -9.43 59.14
C ALA A 391 -19.95 -8.73 58.66
N ASN A 392 -19.62 -8.91 57.37
CA ASN A 392 -18.94 -7.87 56.59
C ASN A 392 -19.45 -7.84 55.14
N GLY A 393 -19.82 -6.65 54.64
CA GLY A 393 -20.41 -6.46 53.32
C GLY A 393 -19.38 -5.99 52.29
N VAL A 394 -18.74 -6.93 51.58
CA VAL A 394 -17.91 -6.64 50.39
C VAL A 394 -18.19 -7.68 49.30
N LEU A 395 -18.59 -7.22 48.11
CA LEU A 395 -18.81 -8.10 46.95
C LEU A 395 -17.47 -8.48 46.29
N VAL A 396 -16.97 -9.66 46.62
CA VAL A 396 -15.79 -10.27 45.99
C VAL A 396 -16.20 -10.97 44.68
N PRO A 397 -15.46 -10.81 43.55
CA PRO A 397 -15.83 -11.41 42.28
C PRO A 397 -15.71 -12.93 42.28
N VAL A 398 -16.76 -13.61 41.80
CA VAL A 398 -16.82 -15.08 41.68
C VAL A 398 -15.82 -15.59 40.64
N ALA A 399 -14.99 -16.57 41.01
CA ALA A 399 -14.10 -17.26 40.08
C ALA A 399 -14.91 -18.07 39.05
N ARG A 400 -14.57 -17.97 37.76
CA ARG A 400 -15.25 -18.71 36.69
C ARG A 400 -14.96 -20.22 36.81
N PRO A 401 -15.94 -21.10 36.54
CA PRO A 401 -15.69 -22.54 36.52
C PRO A 401 -14.72 -22.91 35.39
N VAL A 402 -13.64 -23.60 35.75
CA VAL A 402 -12.63 -24.12 34.82
C VAL A 402 -13.02 -25.57 34.48
N GLY A 403 -13.21 -25.88 33.19
CA GLY A 403 -13.55 -27.24 32.74
C GLY A 403 -14.28 -27.36 31.40
N LEU A 404 -14.84 -26.28 30.86
CA LEU A 404 -15.74 -26.32 29.69
C LEU A 404 -15.07 -26.26 28.30
N PHE A 405 -13.73 -26.36 28.21
CA PHE A 405 -13.00 -26.25 26.93
C PHE A 405 -12.41 -27.57 26.38
N ASN A 406 -12.42 -28.67 27.15
CA ASN A 406 -11.79 -29.94 26.76
C ASN A 406 -12.69 -30.87 25.91
N ARG A 407 -13.64 -30.31 25.14
CA ARG A 407 -14.57 -31.08 24.29
C ARG A 407 -14.78 -30.50 22.87
N MET A 408 -13.87 -29.62 22.43
CA MET A 408 -13.97 -28.92 21.14
C MET A 408 -12.63 -28.87 20.38
N LEU A 409 -11.76 -29.86 20.61
CA LEU A 409 -10.43 -29.99 20.01
C LEU A 409 -10.16 -31.42 19.45
N THR A 410 -11.21 -32.08 18.97
CA THR A 410 -11.13 -33.39 18.30
C THR A 410 -11.99 -33.42 17.02
N GLU A 411 -11.82 -32.40 16.18
CA GLU A 411 -12.11 -32.47 14.75
C GLU A 411 -10.84 -32.06 14.00
N GLU A 412 -10.00 -33.04 13.66
CA GLU A 412 -8.87 -32.83 12.77
C GLU A 412 -9.39 -32.71 11.33
N THR A 413 -9.78 -31.50 10.93
CA THR A 413 -10.14 -31.21 9.54
C THR A 413 -8.91 -31.39 8.65
N THR A 414 -8.78 -32.58 8.04
CA THR A 414 -7.73 -32.91 7.07
C THR A 414 -7.90 -32.08 5.79
N MET A 415 -7.40 -30.84 5.82
CA MET A 415 -7.34 -29.99 4.64
C MET A 415 -6.39 -30.60 3.60
N ALA A 416 -6.97 -31.28 2.61
CA ALA A 416 -6.25 -31.63 1.39
C ALA A 416 -5.68 -30.36 0.73
N PRO A 417 -4.49 -30.41 0.12
CA PRO A 417 -3.87 -29.24 -0.48
C PRO A 417 -4.70 -28.75 -1.69
N GLU A 418 -5.17 -27.50 -1.64
CA GLU A 418 -5.79 -26.86 -2.81
C GLU A 418 -4.80 -26.85 -3.98
N MET A 419 -5.19 -27.48 -5.10
CA MET A 419 -4.39 -27.44 -6.32
C MET A 419 -4.27 -25.99 -6.83
N PRO A 420 -3.12 -25.60 -7.41
CA PRO A 420 -2.91 -24.23 -7.89
C PRO A 420 -3.91 -23.89 -9.01
N ARG A 421 -4.91 -23.06 -8.68
CA ARG A 421 -5.98 -22.66 -9.60
C ARG A 421 -5.39 -21.88 -10.78
N VAL A 422 -5.25 -22.53 -11.92
CA VAL A 422 -4.65 -21.96 -13.14
C VAL A 422 -5.52 -20.82 -13.65
N VAL A 423 -5.06 -19.59 -13.48
CA VAL A 423 -5.70 -18.39 -14.06
C VAL A 423 -5.29 -18.24 -15.52
N THR A 424 -5.80 -19.15 -16.36
CA THR A 424 -5.74 -19.01 -17.81
C THR A 424 -6.49 -17.75 -18.22
N ARG A 425 -5.78 -16.76 -18.77
CA ARG A 425 -6.43 -15.63 -19.44
C ARG A 425 -7.10 -16.16 -20.71
N VAL A 426 -8.43 -16.26 -20.69
CA VAL A 426 -9.23 -16.76 -21.81
C VAL A 426 -8.91 -15.95 -23.07
N SER A 427 -8.20 -16.58 -24.00
CA SER A 427 -7.85 -15.99 -25.29
C SER A 427 -9.04 -16.12 -26.23
N THR A 428 -9.81 -15.05 -26.43
CA THR A 428 -10.97 -15.02 -27.33
C THR A 428 -10.59 -15.05 -28.82
N SER A 429 -9.41 -15.61 -29.15
CA SER A 429 -8.90 -15.83 -30.50
C SER A 429 -9.26 -17.22 -31.04
N GLY A 430 -9.73 -18.13 -30.19
CA GLY A 430 -10.30 -19.42 -30.60
C GLY A 430 -11.83 -19.36 -30.64
N GLY A 431 -12.43 -19.51 -31.83
CA GLY A 431 -13.87 -19.43 -32.07
C GLY A 431 -14.68 -20.63 -31.54
N ARG A 432 -14.57 -20.91 -30.24
CA ARG A 432 -15.28 -21.99 -29.53
C ARG A 432 -16.07 -21.51 -28.32
N HIS A 433 -15.93 -20.25 -27.94
CA HIS A 433 -16.57 -19.66 -26.76
C HIS A 433 -17.88 -18.96 -27.12
N TRP A 434 -18.90 -19.15 -26.27
CA TRP A 434 -20.16 -18.43 -26.33
C TRP A 434 -20.07 -17.08 -25.62
N GLY A 435 -21.13 -16.29 -25.74
CA GLY A 435 -21.30 -15.04 -25.03
C GLY A 435 -22.77 -14.63 -24.91
N ILE A 436 -22.98 -13.46 -24.31
CA ILE A 436 -24.30 -12.83 -24.20
C ILE A 436 -24.20 -11.34 -24.54
N ASN A 437 -25.22 -10.81 -25.24
CA ASN A 437 -25.47 -9.40 -25.44
C ASN A 437 -26.58 -8.94 -24.50
N ILE A 438 -26.35 -7.88 -23.72
CA ILE A 438 -27.32 -7.34 -22.76
C ILE A 438 -28.10 -6.14 -23.34
N GLY A 439 -27.65 -5.59 -24.46
CA GLY A 439 -28.35 -4.54 -25.19
C GLY A 439 -27.43 -3.64 -26.01
N ARG A 440 -28.04 -2.66 -26.67
CA ARG A 440 -27.38 -1.60 -27.45
C ARG A 440 -27.64 -0.23 -26.82
N TYR A 441 -26.59 0.55 -26.62
CA TYR A 441 -26.63 1.82 -25.92
C TYR A 441 -26.14 2.98 -26.79
N LYS A 442 -26.64 4.19 -26.52
CA LYS A 442 -26.30 5.42 -27.28
C LYS A 442 -24.86 5.90 -27.08
N SER A 443 -24.13 5.39 -26.08
CA SER A 443 -22.73 5.75 -25.82
C SER A 443 -21.94 4.60 -25.20
N HIS A 444 -20.62 4.59 -25.42
CA HIS A 444 -19.69 3.61 -24.83
C HIS A 444 -19.85 3.52 -23.31
N ASN A 445 -19.81 4.67 -22.63
CA ASN A 445 -19.86 4.75 -21.17
C ASN A 445 -21.20 4.23 -20.60
N ALA A 446 -22.30 4.30 -21.37
CA ALA A 446 -23.57 3.70 -20.96
C ALA A 446 -23.52 2.17 -21.02
N ALA A 447 -22.98 1.60 -22.11
CA ALA A 447 -22.76 0.16 -22.25
C ALA A 447 -21.81 -0.38 -21.17
N GLU A 448 -20.68 0.29 -20.95
CA GLU A 448 -19.67 -0.05 -19.94
C GLU A 448 -20.23 0.01 -18.51
N ARG A 449 -21.04 1.03 -18.18
CA ARG A 449 -21.70 1.13 -16.88
C ARG A 449 -22.69 -0.02 -16.65
N VAL A 450 -23.42 -0.46 -17.67
CA VAL A 450 -24.31 -1.62 -17.56
C VAL A 450 -23.51 -2.91 -17.38
N LEU A 451 -22.46 -3.14 -18.18
CA LEU A 451 -21.58 -4.30 -18.01
C LEU A 451 -20.98 -4.38 -16.58
N LEU A 452 -20.61 -3.25 -15.99
CA LEU A 452 -20.18 -3.18 -14.59
C LEU A 452 -21.30 -3.49 -13.60
N GLN A 453 -22.49 -2.90 -13.78
CA GLN A 453 -23.63 -3.12 -12.89
C GLN A 453 -24.20 -4.54 -12.96
N THR A 454 -24.18 -5.19 -14.13
CA THR A 454 -24.66 -6.55 -14.31
C THR A 454 -23.65 -7.58 -13.81
N ALA A 455 -22.35 -7.38 -14.03
CA ALA A 455 -21.30 -8.23 -13.43
C ALA A 455 -21.38 -8.26 -11.89
N LEU A 456 -21.71 -7.14 -11.26
CA LEU A 456 -21.89 -7.03 -9.80
C LEU A 456 -23.22 -7.60 -9.27
N LYS A 457 -24.14 -7.99 -10.15
CA LYS A 457 -25.45 -8.58 -9.80
C LYS A 457 -25.52 -10.10 -10.05
N GLU A 458 -24.70 -10.61 -10.95
CA GLU A 458 -24.68 -12.02 -11.39
C GLU A 458 -23.26 -12.63 -11.31
N THR A 459 -22.55 -12.38 -10.20
CA THR A 459 -21.18 -12.84 -10.00
C THR A 459 -21.01 -14.33 -10.34
N ASP A 460 -21.89 -15.20 -9.84
CA ASP A 460 -21.78 -16.66 -10.00
C ASP A 460 -21.86 -17.15 -11.46
N THR A 461 -22.45 -16.37 -12.38
CA THR A 461 -22.58 -16.77 -13.79
C THR A 461 -21.74 -15.94 -14.76
N LEU A 462 -21.20 -14.81 -14.30
CA LEU A 462 -20.39 -13.88 -15.10
C LEU A 462 -18.94 -13.71 -14.59
N ASP A 463 -18.53 -14.43 -13.53
CA ASP A 463 -17.12 -14.53 -13.16
C ASP A 463 -16.30 -15.19 -14.29
N GLY A 464 -15.06 -14.75 -14.47
CA GLY A 464 -14.21 -15.10 -15.61
C GLY A 464 -14.63 -14.52 -16.98
N ALA A 465 -15.89 -14.10 -17.18
CA ALA A 465 -16.39 -13.67 -18.48
C ALA A 465 -15.84 -12.29 -18.93
N LEU A 466 -15.38 -12.22 -20.19
CA LEU A 466 -14.76 -11.03 -20.77
C LEU A 466 -15.82 -10.00 -21.19
N ARG A 467 -15.88 -8.89 -20.46
CA ARG A 467 -16.68 -7.70 -20.80
C ARG A 467 -16.09 -6.99 -22.03
N LYS A 468 -16.87 -6.85 -23.10
CA LYS A 468 -16.45 -6.19 -24.35
C LYS A 468 -17.57 -5.32 -24.92
N VAL A 469 -17.33 -4.01 -24.98
CA VAL A 469 -18.18 -3.07 -25.72
C VAL A 469 -17.79 -3.09 -27.20
N VAL A 470 -18.76 -3.25 -28.09
CA VAL A 470 -18.53 -3.27 -29.56
C VAL A 470 -19.30 -2.12 -30.21
N ARG A 471 -18.60 -1.24 -30.94
CA ARG A 471 -19.22 -0.15 -31.71
C ARG A 471 -19.79 -0.70 -33.03
N LYS A 472 -21.07 -0.42 -33.28
CA LYS A 472 -21.76 -0.63 -34.57
C LYS A 472 -22.33 0.71 -35.06
N PRO A 473 -22.75 0.83 -36.35
CA PRO A 473 -23.32 2.07 -36.86
C PRO A 473 -24.53 2.60 -36.06
N THR A 474 -25.31 1.69 -35.47
CA THR A 474 -26.54 2.00 -34.71
C THR A 474 -26.32 2.18 -33.21
N GLY A 475 -25.09 2.06 -32.68
CA GLY A 475 -24.80 2.24 -31.25
C GLY A 475 -23.68 1.33 -30.70
N PHE A 476 -23.64 1.18 -29.38
CA PHE A 476 -22.64 0.40 -28.66
C PHE A 476 -23.27 -0.84 -28.04
N ASP A 477 -22.87 -2.02 -28.52
CA ASP A 477 -23.34 -3.32 -28.02
C ASP A 477 -22.57 -3.71 -26.75
N ALA A 478 -23.29 -4.02 -25.68
CA ALA A 478 -22.73 -4.49 -24.41
C ALA A 478 -22.69 -6.02 -24.36
N ASN A 479 -21.50 -6.62 -24.37
CA ASN A 479 -21.33 -8.07 -24.42
C ASN A 479 -20.47 -8.61 -23.28
N PHE A 480 -20.79 -9.83 -22.82
CA PHE A 480 -19.87 -10.72 -22.13
C PHE A 480 -19.51 -11.87 -23.07
N LEU A 481 -18.24 -12.26 -23.14
CA LEU A 481 -17.70 -13.29 -24.04
C LEU A 481 -16.78 -14.25 -23.29
N GLY A 482 -16.43 -15.38 -23.87
CA GLY A 482 -15.46 -16.32 -23.29
C GLY A 482 -16.08 -17.35 -22.33
N MET A 483 -17.40 -17.54 -22.38
CA MET A 483 -18.15 -18.47 -21.55
C MET A 483 -18.54 -19.73 -22.33
N GLU A 484 -18.97 -20.77 -21.61
CA GLU A 484 -19.54 -21.99 -22.21
C GLU A 484 -21.03 -21.80 -22.50
N ARG A 485 -21.61 -22.66 -23.37
CA ARG A 485 -23.00 -22.53 -23.82
C ARG A 485 -24.01 -22.57 -22.66
N GLU A 486 -23.79 -23.48 -21.72
CA GLU A 486 -24.68 -23.69 -20.56
C GLU A 486 -24.62 -22.50 -19.61
N MET A 487 -23.43 -21.93 -19.39
CA MET A 487 -23.26 -20.69 -18.62
C MET A 487 -23.90 -19.48 -19.30
N ALA A 488 -23.83 -19.38 -20.64
CA ALA A 488 -24.48 -18.31 -21.40
C ALA A 488 -26.01 -18.38 -21.30
N ASP A 489 -26.59 -19.58 -21.41
CA ASP A 489 -28.03 -19.80 -21.28
C ASP A 489 -28.51 -19.54 -19.84
N LEU A 490 -27.80 -20.09 -18.83
CA LEU A 490 -28.10 -19.84 -17.41
C LEU A 490 -28.01 -18.36 -17.05
N ALA A 491 -26.99 -17.64 -17.53
CA ALA A 491 -26.85 -16.20 -17.35
C ALA A 491 -28.03 -15.44 -17.99
N CYS A 492 -28.41 -15.76 -19.24
CA CYS A 492 -29.56 -15.12 -19.87
C CYS A 492 -30.87 -15.41 -19.14
N ARG A 493 -31.13 -16.64 -18.67
CA ARG A 493 -32.32 -16.96 -17.86
C ARG A 493 -32.37 -16.12 -16.57
N ARG A 494 -31.27 -16.02 -15.83
CA ARG A 494 -31.19 -15.20 -14.60
C ARG A 494 -31.41 -13.70 -14.87
N LEU A 495 -30.86 -13.19 -15.97
CA LEU A 495 -31.02 -11.79 -16.37
C LEU A 495 -32.45 -11.47 -16.82
N GLN A 496 -33.07 -12.34 -17.61
CA GLN A 496 -34.47 -12.20 -18.03
C GLN A 496 -35.42 -12.26 -16.82
N ALA A 497 -35.20 -13.17 -15.87
CA ALA A 497 -35.93 -13.22 -14.60
C ALA A 497 -35.77 -11.97 -13.71
N ARG A 498 -34.79 -11.10 -14.03
CA ARG A 498 -34.55 -9.80 -13.38
C ARG A 498 -34.88 -8.61 -14.30
N ASN A 499 -35.74 -8.82 -15.29
CA ASN A 499 -36.18 -7.83 -16.30
C ASN A 499 -35.03 -7.12 -17.04
N GLN A 500 -33.91 -7.83 -17.27
CA GLN A 500 -32.83 -7.37 -18.13
C GLN A 500 -32.87 -8.10 -19.47
N THR A 501 -32.73 -7.35 -20.57
CA THR A 501 -32.56 -7.90 -21.92
C THR A 501 -31.31 -8.77 -21.98
N CYS A 502 -31.42 -9.95 -22.56
CA CYS A 502 -30.28 -10.84 -22.80
C CYS A 502 -30.52 -11.68 -24.06
N PHE A 503 -29.53 -11.70 -24.95
CA PHE A 503 -29.50 -12.49 -26.17
C PHE A 503 -28.19 -13.29 -26.21
N MET A 504 -28.25 -14.60 -26.44
CA MET A 504 -27.05 -15.41 -26.61
C MET A 504 -26.31 -15.05 -27.91
N ILE A 505 -24.99 -15.05 -27.84
CA ILE A 505 -24.07 -14.91 -28.97
C ILE A 505 -23.41 -16.28 -29.16
N GLY A 506 -23.57 -16.86 -30.34
CA GLY A 506 -22.84 -18.09 -30.72
C GLY A 506 -21.33 -17.87 -30.84
N PRO A 507 -20.54 -18.96 -30.92
CA PRO A 507 -19.12 -18.87 -31.16
C PRO A 507 -18.82 -18.20 -32.51
N SER A 508 -17.78 -17.35 -32.51
CA SER A 508 -17.34 -16.51 -33.62
C SER A 508 -15.88 -16.75 -33.97
#